data_AF-A0A7Y7P3E4-F1
#
_entry.id   AF-A0A7Y7P3E4-F1
#
_cell.length_a   1.000
_cell.length_b   1.000
_cell.length_c   1.000
_cell.angle_alpha   90.00
_cell.angle_beta   90.00
_cell.angle_gamma   90.00
#
_symmetry.space_group_name_H-M   'P 1'
#
loop_
_entity.id
_entity.type
_entity.pdbx_description
1 polymer ?
#
loop_
_entity_poly.entity_id
_entity_poly.type
_entity_poly.pdbx_seq_one_letter_code
_entity_poly.pdbx_strand_id
1 'polypeptide(L)' 'MKTINVSVSDLEFDKFGLKSSLSFSDFLDIVSKELSKQRLNESLKLAEKFGLSGMTMDEITKEVKAVRKNAKNRS' A
#
# COMPACT_ATOMS: atom_id res chain seq x y z
N MET A 1 20.60 16.53 -21.62
CA MET A 1 19.50 16.43 -20.64
C MET A 1 18.22 16.85 -21.33
N LYS A 2 17.10 16.17 -21.07
CA LYS A 2 15.77 16.55 -21.58
C LYS A 2 14.94 17.02 -20.40
N THR A 3 14.27 18.16 -20.54
CA THR A 3 13.44 18.76 -19.49
C THR A 3 11.97 18.48 -19.79
N ILE A 4 11.23 18.02 -18.80
CA ILE A 4 9.78 17.84 -18.88
C ILE A 4 9.16 18.86 -17.93
N ASN A 5 8.27 19.70 -18.46
CA ASN A 5 7.47 20.63 -17.65
C ASN A 5 6.10 20.00 -17.41
N VAL A 6 5.68 19.95 -16.14
CA VAL A 6 4.39 19.39 -15.74
C VAL A 6 3.64 20.47 -14.98
N SER A 7 2.44 20.81 -15.44
CA SER A 7 1.53 21.69 -14.71
C SER A 7 0.72 20.85 -13.71
N VAL A 8 0.78 21.24 -12.44
CA VAL A 8 0.03 20.61 -11.35
C VAL A 8 -0.72 21.69 -10.57
N SER A 9 -1.82 21.30 -9.93
CA SER A 9 -2.55 22.21 -9.04
C SER A 9 -1.76 22.47 -7.75
N ASP A 10 -2.00 23.61 -7.10
CA ASP A 10 -1.35 23.93 -5.81
C ASP A 10 -1.63 22.87 -4.75
N LEU A 11 -2.85 22.32 -4.74
CA LEU A 11 -3.25 21.24 -3.83
C LEU A 11 -2.43 19.97 -4.03
N GLU A 12 -2.18 19.59 -5.29
CA GLU A 12 -1.34 18.43 -5.60
C GLU A 12 0.12 18.73 -5.25
N PHE A 13 0.61 19.93 -5.60
CA PHE A 13 1.97 20.34 -5.29
C PHE A 13 2.28 20.22 -3.80
N ASP A 14 1.39 20.72 -2.95
CA ASP A 14 1.51 20.64 -1.49
C ASP A 14 1.32 19.21 -0.97
N LYS A 15 0.31 18.48 -1.47
CA LYS A 15 0.01 17.12 -1.03
C LYS A 15 1.17 16.15 -1.29
N PHE A 16 1.82 16.30 -2.43
CA PHE A 16 2.97 15.47 -2.81
C PHE A 16 4.30 16.04 -2.29
N GLY A 17 4.30 17.23 -1.67
CA GLY A 17 5.51 17.89 -1.16
C GLY A 17 6.53 18.14 -2.28
N LEU A 18 6.04 18.43 -3.49
CA LEU A 18 6.88 18.65 -4.66
C LEU A 18 7.72 19.92 -4.47
N LYS A 19 8.92 19.91 -5.05
CA LYS A 19 9.81 21.07 -5.08
C LYS A 19 9.85 21.64 -6.49
N SER A 20 10.04 22.95 -6.60
CA SER A 20 10.13 23.66 -7.90
C SER A 20 11.26 23.15 -8.80
N SER A 21 12.32 22.61 -8.21
CA SER A 21 13.36 21.85 -8.91
C SER A 21 13.66 20.57 -8.13
N LEU A 22 13.55 19.42 -8.78
CA LEU A 22 13.87 18.12 -8.22
C LEU A 22 14.47 17.22 -9.30
N SER A 23 15.28 16.25 -8.90
CA SER A 23 15.82 15.26 -9.83
C SER A 23 14.74 14.25 -10.23
N PHE A 24 14.86 13.63 -11.40
CA PHE A 24 13.90 12.60 -11.81
C PHE A 24 13.85 11.42 -10.82
N SER A 25 14.97 11.09 -10.17
CA SER A 25 15.02 10.10 -9.10
C SER A 25 14.19 10.52 -7.88
N ASP A 26 14.29 11.79 -7.45
CA ASP A 26 13.48 12.28 -6.32
C ASP A 26 11.99 12.23 -6.64
N PHE A 27 11.62 12.55 -7.89
CA PHE A 27 10.23 12.45 -8.35
C PHE A 27 9.72 11.00 -8.25
N LEU A 28 10.50 10.06 -8.76
CA LEU A 28 10.19 8.64 -8.75
C LEU A 28 9.98 8.12 -7.33
N ASP A 29 10.81 8.55 -6.39
CA ASP A 29 10.70 8.18 -4.98
C ASP A 29 9.41 8.72 -4.35
N ILE A 30 9.04 9.97 -4.62
CA ILE A 30 7.80 10.58 -4.13
C ILE A 30 6.58 9.83 -4.67
N VAL A 31 6.56 9.58 -5.98
CA VAL A 31 5.45 8.86 -6.64
C VAL A 31 5.35 7.43 -6.12
N SER A 32 6.47 6.74 -5.95
CA SER A 32 6.50 5.36 -5.43
C SER A 32 5.98 5.28 -4.00
N LYS A 33 6.32 6.27 -3.15
CA LYS A 33 5.79 6.37 -1.78
C LYS A 33 4.28 6.61 -1.77
N GLU A 34 3.76 7.49 -2.61
CA GLU A 34 2.31 7.70 -2.67
C GLU A 34 1.58 6.44 -3.15
N LEU A 35 2.06 5.78 -4.21
CA LEU A 35 1.47 4.52 -4.68
C LEU A 35 1.45 3.47 -3.56
N SER A 36 2.54 3.35 -2.81
CA SER A 36 2.62 2.44 -1.66
C SER A 36 1.58 2.78 -0.59
N LYS A 37 1.40 4.07 -0.29
CA LYS A 37 0.39 4.55 0.66
C LYS A 37 -1.04 4.26 0.19
N GLN A 38 -1.33 4.44 -1.09
CA GLN A 38 -2.63 4.10 -1.68
C GLN A 38 -2.91 2.60 -1.57
N ARG A 39 -1.95 1.75 -1.93
CA ARG A 39 -2.06 0.29 -1.79
C ARG A 39 -2.25 -0.16 -0.34
N LEU A 40 -1.54 0.46 0.59
CA LEU A 40 -1.72 0.18 2.01
C LEU A 40 -3.14 0.51 2.47
N ASN A 41 -3.67 1.67 2.09
CA ASN A 41 -5.04 2.06 2.42
C ASN A 41 -6.08 1.12 1.79
N GLU A 42 -5.87 0.65 0.55
CA GLU A 42 -6.71 -0.38 -0.07
C GLU A 42 -6.69 -1.68 0.74
N SER A 43 -5.50 -2.12 1.16
CA SER A 43 -5.33 -3.33 1.98
C SER A 43 -6.04 -3.21 3.32
N LEU A 44 -5.94 -2.05 3.99
CA LEU A 44 -6.64 -1.78 5.25
C LEU A 44 -8.16 -1.82 5.06
N LYS A 45 -8.69 -1.17 4.02
CA LYS A 45 -10.13 -1.23 3.69
C LYS A 45 -10.58 -2.67 3.44
N LEU A 46 -9.74 -3.46 2.79
CA LEU A 46 -10.03 -4.87 2.54
C LEU A 46 -10.07 -5.65 3.87
N ALA A 47 -9.10 -5.43 4.75
CA ALA A 47 -9.02 -6.06 6.05
C ALA A 47 -10.20 -5.67 6.97
N GLU A 48 -10.66 -4.42 6.91
CA GLU A 48 -11.89 -3.98 7.57
C GLU A 48 -13.12 -4.67 7.00
N LYS A 49 -13.27 -4.66 5.66
CA LYS A 49 -14.41 -5.27 4.97
C LYS A 49 -14.58 -6.75 5.28
N PHE A 50 -13.47 -7.49 5.36
CA PHE A 50 -13.49 -8.92 5.66
C PHE A 50 -13.38 -9.24 7.16
N GLY A 51 -13.42 -8.24 8.03
CA GLY A 51 -13.34 -8.42 9.48
C GLY A 51 -11.98 -8.89 9.99
N LEU A 52 -10.96 -8.94 9.12
CA LEU A 52 -9.59 -9.32 9.46
C LEU A 52 -8.94 -8.30 10.41
N SER A 53 -9.33 -7.04 10.30
CA SER A 53 -8.83 -5.95 11.16
C SER A 53 -9.10 -6.14 12.66
N GLY A 54 -10.18 -6.85 13.02
CA GLY A 54 -10.56 -7.12 14.41
C GLY A 54 -10.16 -8.50 14.91
N MET A 55 -9.49 -9.31 14.08
CA MET A 55 -9.19 -10.70 14.41
C MET A 55 -8.03 -10.78 15.39
N THR A 56 -8.22 -11.53 16.47
CA THR A 56 -7.15 -11.76 17.46
C THR A 56 -6.14 -12.79 16.95
N MET A 57 -4.91 -12.73 17.46
CA MET A 57 -3.87 -13.70 17.10
C MET A 57 -4.27 -15.16 17.36
N ASP A 58 -5.11 -15.40 18.37
CA ASP A 58 -5.62 -16.73 18.70
C ASP A 58 -6.62 -17.24 17.66
N GLU A 59 -7.49 -16.38 17.16
CA GLU A 59 -8.44 -16.71 16.08
C GLU A 59 -7.71 -17.00 14.77
N ILE A 60 -6.72 -16.15 14.41
CA ILE A 60 -5.85 -16.38 13.25
C ILE A 60 -5.14 -17.74 13.39
N THR A 61 -4.58 -18.04 14.56
CA THR A 61 -3.86 -19.29 14.81
C THR A 61 -4.79 -20.52 14.69
N LYS A 62 -6.04 -20.40 15.15
CA LYS A 62 -7.06 -21.45 14.98
C LYS A 62 -7.41 -21.68 13.52
N GLU A 63 -7.64 -20.61 12.76
CA GLU A 63 -7.95 -20.70 11.33
C GLU A 63 -6.81 -21.35 10.54
N VAL A 64 -5.57 -20.89 10.72
CA VAL A 64 -4.39 -21.44 10.06
C VAL A 64 -4.19 -22.92 10.42
N LYS A 65 -4.36 -23.30 11.69
CA LYS A 65 -4.27 -24.71 12.13
C LYS A 65 -5.38 -25.57 11.53
N ALA A 66 -6.60 -25.04 11.39
CA ALA A 66 -7.72 -25.77 10.76
C ALA A 66 -7.44 -26.05 9.28
N VAL A 67 -7.00 -25.04 8.52
CA VAL A 67 -6.63 -25.21 7.10
C VAL A 67 -5.44 -26.17 6.94
N ARG A 68 -4.40 -26.03 7.77
CA ARG A 68 -3.20 -26.90 7.70
C ARG A 68 -3.46 -28.34 8.15
N LYS A 69 -4.39 -28.58 9.08
CA LYS A 69 -4.82 -29.94 9.44
C LYS A 69 -5.50 -30.64 8.25
N ASN A 70 -6.31 -29.91 7.49
CA ASN A 70 -6.94 -30.42 6.27
C ASN A 70 -5.96 -30.58 5.08
N ALA A 71 -4.78 -29.96 5.15
CA ALA A 71 -3.74 -30.06 4.11
C ALA A 71 -2.87 -31.33 4.22
N LYS A 72 -2.91 -32.07 5.33
CA LYS A 72 -2.08 -33.27 5.56
C LYS A 72 -2.50 -34.53 4.77
N ASN A 73 -3.56 -34.47 3.96
CA ASN A 73 -4.09 -35.62 3.22
C ASN A 73 -4.10 -35.43 1.68
N ARG A 74 -3.13 -34.68 1.14
CA ARG A 74 -2.85 -34.62 -0.30
C ARG A 74 -1.40 -35.05 -0.57
N SER A 75 -1.13 -36.34 -0.40
CA SER A 75 0.04 -37.05 -0.95
C SER A 75 -0.44 -38.36 -1.53
#